data_AF-A0A7J5D4X7-F1
#
_entry.id   AF-A0A7J5D4X7-F1
#
_cell.length_a   1.000
_cell.length_b   1.000
_cell.length_c   1.000
_cell.angle_alpha   90.00
_cell.angle_beta   90.00
_cell.angle_gamma   90.00
#
_symmetry.space_group_name_H-M   'P 1'
#
loop_
_entity.id
_entity.type
_entity.pdbx_description
1 polymer ?
#
loop_
_entity_poly.entity_id
_entity_poly.type
_entity_poly.pdbx_seq_one_letter_code
_entity_poly.pdbx_strand_id
1 'polypeptide(L)'
;MLRTAEIAAELTGLEERHRLYWRSRLEFSLDCFVCERTGRTTVFERGAEHALCSGSRSGFKSHRTAARIAGFDATNGRERLAVRALVDFWWAPFTDTRDGRRAAAPTSHPWVRLHLAYHCPEAKESGTDSVQTNLVRPYRLTCKHCDQVLGVDSETPAVRLLG
;
A
#
# COMPACT_ATOMS: atom_id res chain seq x y z
N MET A 1 -11.57 17.49 6.38
CA MET A 1 -11.04 17.11 7.70
C MET A 1 -9.81 16.24 7.51
N LEU A 2 -8.73 16.50 8.24
CA LEU A 2 -7.55 15.64 8.23
C LEU A 2 -7.85 14.34 8.97
N ARG A 3 -7.36 13.22 8.44
CA ARG A 3 -7.42 11.88 9.01
C ARG A 3 -6.05 11.22 8.83
N THR A 4 -5.75 10.26 9.71
CA THR A 4 -4.53 9.45 9.61
C THR A 4 -4.91 7.98 9.64
N ALA A 5 -4.29 7.18 8.76
CA ALA A 5 -4.38 5.73 8.79
C ALA A 5 -3.00 5.16 9.13
N GLU A 6 -2.95 4.24 10.08
CA GLU A 6 -1.83 3.35 10.27
C GLU A 6 -2.02 2.10 9.41
N ILE A 7 -0.99 1.74 8.66
CA ILE A 7 -0.96 0.56 7.79
C ILE A 7 0.25 -0.27 8.20
N ALA A 8 0.05 -1.52 8.56
CA ALA A 8 1.11 -2.42 8.99
C ALA A 8 1.05 -3.78 8.29
N ALA A 9 2.23 -4.37 8.03
CA ALA A 9 2.36 -5.74 7.53
C ALA A 9 3.68 -6.35 7.99
N GLU A 10 3.73 -7.68 8.00
CA GLU A 10 4.91 -8.45 8.36
C GLU A 10 5.09 -9.63 7.40
N LEU A 11 6.33 -9.85 6.99
CA LEU A 11 6.76 -11.08 6.32
C LEU A 11 7.60 -11.92 7.27
N THR A 12 7.40 -13.24 7.23
CA THR A 12 8.16 -14.24 7.98
C THR A 12 8.76 -15.28 7.03
N GLY A 13 9.57 -16.21 7.56
CA GLY A 13 10.17 -17.28 6.74
C GLY A 13 11.08 -16.73 5.65
N LEU A 14 11.88 -15.72 6.01
CA LEU A 14 12.72 -14.98 5.07
C LEU A 14 13.86 -15.83 4.55
N GLU A 15 14.18 -15.65 3.27
CA GLU A 15 15.41 -16.19 2.69
C GLU A 15 16.55 -15.18 2.82
N GLU A 16 17.72 -15.63 3.29
CA GLU A 16 18.79 -14.73 3.73
C GLU A 16 19.67 -14.19 2.59
N ARG A 17 19.72 -14.86 1.43
CA ARG A 17 20.66 -14.48 0.35
C ARG A 17 20.09 -13.37 -0.53
N HIS A 18 18.76 -13.29 -0.66
CA HIS A 18 18.10 -12.17 -1.32
C HIS A 18 18.06 -10.97 -0.39
N ARG A 19 18.47 -9.81 -0.91
CA ARG A 19 18.31 -8.55 -0.17
C ARG A 19 16.88 -8.04 -0.32
N LEU A 20 15.95 -8.60 0.44
CA LEU A 20 14.54 -8.19 0.46
C LEU A 20 14.33 -6.96 1.35
N TYR A 21 13.54 -5.99 0.88
CA TYR A 21 13.20 -4.78 1.65
C TYR A 21 11.86 -4.17 1.21
N TRP A 22 11.23 -3.46 2.14
CA TRP A 22 10.05 -2.64 1.86
C TRP A 22 10.42 -1.41 1.03
N ARG A 23 9.70 -1.17 -0.06
CA ARG A 23 9.78 0.09 -0.80
C ARG A 23 8.93 1.12 -0.08
N SER A 24 9.41 2.36 -0.05
CA SER A 24 8.71 3.50 0.55
C SER A 24 7.59 4.04 -0.35
N ARG A 25 6.75 3.13 -0.83
CA ARG A 25 5.61 3.36 -1.72
C ARG A 25 4.47 2.43 -1.32
N LEU A 26 3.25 2.95 -1.30
CA LEU A 26 2.05 2.15 -1.06
C LEU A 26 0.88 2.64 -1.91
N GLU A 27 -0.08 1.76 -2.14
CA GLU A 27 -1.37 2.10 -2.71
C GLU A 27 -2.46 1.89 -1.65
N PHE A 28 -3.40 2.82 -1.58
CA PHE A 28 -4.46 2.80 -0.59
C PHE A 28 -5.77 3.22 -1.25
N SER A 29 -6.82 2.42 -1.07
CA SER A 29 -8.15 2.74 -1.58
C SER A 29 -8.79 3.80 -0.69
N LEU A 30 -9.02 4.97 -1.27
CA LEU A 30 -9.62 6.13 -0.62
C LEU A 30 -10.76 6.70 -1.48
N ASP A 31 -11.77 7.24 -0.81
CA ASP A 31 -12.76 8.09 -1.46
C ASP A 31 -12.11 9.45 -1.76
N CYS A 32 -12.11 9.85 -3.03
CA CYS A 32 -11.45 11.07 -3.47
C CYS A 32 -12.46 12.21 -3.63
N PHE A 33 -12.46 13.14 -2.68
CA PHE A 33 -13.33 14.33 -2.73
C PHE A 33 -13.00 15.25 -3.92
N VAL A 34 -11.78 15.24 -4.44
CA VAL A 34 -11.35 16.11 -5.54
C VAL A 34 -12.06 15.76 -6.85
N CYS A 35 -12.26 14.46 -7.12
CA CYS A 35 -13.02 14.01 -8.30
C CYS A 35 -14.40 13.46 -7.95
N GLU A 36 -14.80 13.55 -6.68
CA GLU A 36 -16.06 13.04 -6.14
C GLU A 36 -16.33 11.60 -6.58
N ARG A 37 -15.32 10.73 -6.41
CA ARG A 37 -15.41 9.29 -6.70
C ARG A 37 -14.99 8.45 -5.50
N THR A 38 -15.77 7.42 -5.21
CA THR A 38 -15.49 6.44 -4.16
C THR A 38 -14.51 5.35 -4.63
N GLY A 39 -13.85 4.69 -3.67
CA GLY A 39 -13.02 3.49 -3.92
C GLY A 39 -11.86 3.71 -4.89
N ARG A 40 -11.20 4.86 -4.83
CA ARG A 40 -10.08 5.19 -5.73
C ARG A 40 -8.76 4.67 -5.18
N THR A 41 -8.02 3.98 -6.04
CA THR A 41 -6.60 3.72 -5.78
C THR A 41 -5.84 5.04 -5.73
N THR A 42 -5.28 5.33 -4.56
CA THR A 42 -4.42 6.48 -4.31
C THR A 42 -3.00 5.97 -4.07
N VAL A 43 -2.05 6.50 -4.82
CA VAL A 43 -0.63 6.10 -4.79
C VAL A 43 0.15 7.09 -3.94
N PHE A 44 0.90 6.56 -2.99
CA PHE A 44 1.71 7.31 -2.03
C PHE A 44 3.18 6.99 -2.22
N GLU A 45 4.03 8.00 -2.18
CA GLU A 45 5.49 7.86 -2.17
C GLU A 45 6.06 8.65 -1.00
N ARG A 46 7.03 8.06 -0.29
CA ARG A 46 7.69 8.73 0.84
C ARG A 46 8.46 9.95 0.33
N GLY A 47 8.30 11.07 1.03
CA GLY A 47 8.91 12.35 0.66
C GLY A 47 8.06 13.17 -0.31
N ALA A 48 7.03 12.59 -0.93
CA ALA A 48 6.06 13.37 -1.69
C ALA A 48 5.11 14.13 -0.75
N GLU A 49 4.88 15.41 -1.03
CA GLU A 49 3.95 16.26 -0.27
C GLU A 49 2.47 15.96 -0.58
N HIS A 50 2.22 15.24 -1.67
CA HIS A 50 0.90 14.86 -2.15
C HIS A 50 0.91 13.45 -2.70
N ALA A 51 -0.24 12.79 -2.65
CA ALA A 51 -0.48 11.49 -3.25
C ALA A 51 -1.16 11.66 -4.61
N LEU A 52 -1.19 10.59 -5.40
CA LEU A 52 -1.83 10.59 -6.72
C LEU A 52 -3.08 9.71 -6.70
N CYS A 53 -4.24 10.31 -6.87
CA CYS A 53 -5.45 9.59 -7.20
C CYS A 53 -5.34 9.09 -8.64
N SER A 54 -5.60 7.80 -8.87
CA SER A 54 -5.57 7.16 -10.19
C SER A 54 -6.61 7.70 -11.20
N GLY A 55 -7.53 8.59 -10.80
CA GLY A 55 -8.48 9.24 -11.71
C GLY A 55 -9.74 8.42 -11.96
N SER A 56 -10.16 8.22 -13.21
CA SER A 56 -11.19 7.26 -13.63
C SER A 56 -11.01 6.99 -15.13
N ARG A 57 -11.34 5.79 -15.60
CA ARG A 57 -11.27 5.47 -17.04
C ARG A 57 -12.27 6.29 -17.89
N SER A 58 -13.27 6.89 -17.25
CA SER A 58 -14.40 7.57 -17.91
C SER A 58 -14.31 9.09 -17.85
N GLY A 59 -13.11 9.68 -17.68
CA GLY A 59 -12.90 11.11 -17.92
C GLY A 59 -12.08 11.87 -16.87
N PHE A 60 -11.82 11.28 -15.69
CA PHE A 60 -10.95 11.93 -14.71
C PHE A 60 -9.51 11.45 -14.87
N LYS A 61 -8.61 12.34 -15.28
CA LYS A 61 -7.18 11.99 -15.32
C LYS A 61 -6.65 11.76 -13.90
N SER A 62 -5.50 11.08 -13.81
CA SER A 62 -4.73 11.05 -12.56
C SER A 62 -4.48 12.47 -12.08
N HIS A 63 -4.65 12.71 -10.78
CA HIS A 63 -4.52 14.03 -10.18
C HIS A 63 -3.99 13.94 -8.76
N ARG A 64 -3.43 15.05 -8.28
CA ARG A 64 -2.92 15.18 -6.92
C ARG A 64 -4.08 15.23 -5.93
N THR A 65 -3.90 14.59 -4.78
CA THR A 65 -4.78 14.70 -3.62
C THR A 65 -3.99 15.14 -2.40
N ALA A 66 -4.65 15.82 -1.47
CA ALA A 66 -4.09 16.29 -0.20
C ALA A 66 -3.92 15.10 0.76
N ALA A 67 -2.94 14.25 0.46
CA ALA A 67 -2.60 13.07 1.24
C ALA A 67 -1.10 12.78 1.10
N ARG A 68 -0.46 12.19 2.11
CA ARG A 68 0.99 11.90 2.09
C ARG A 68 1.34 10.79 3.07
N ILE A 69 2.54 10.23 2.92
CA ILE A 69 3.14 9.39 3.96
C ILE A 69 3.71 10.31 5.05
N ALA A 70 3.11 10.28 6.24
CA ALA A 70 3.54 11.05 7.41
C ALA A 70 4.64 10.33 8.20
N GLY A 71 4.66 9.00 8.16
CA GLY A 71 5.66 8.15 8.81
C GLY A 71 5.84 6.84 8.05
N PHE A 72 7.06 6.32 8.01
CA PHE A 72 7.37 5.05 7.35
C PHE A 72 8.54 4.38 8.06
N ASP A 73 8.21 3.39 8.88
CA ASP A 73 9.14 2.59 9.66
C ASP A 73 9.20 1.19 9.04
N ALA A 74 10.38 0.78 8.59
CA ALA A 74 10.63 -0.57 8.12
C ALA A 74 11.67 -1.23 9.02
N THR A 75 11.36 -2.42 9.53
CA THR A 75 12.25 -3.22 10.37
C THR A 75 12.71 -4.44 9.59
N ASN A 76 14.03 -4.58 9.44
CA ASN A 76 14.65 -5.74 8.82
C ASN A 76 15.37 -6.57 9.89
N GLY A 77 14.75 -7.69 10.29
CA GLY A 77 15.31 -8.67 11.22
C GLY A 77 15.63 -9.98 10.50
N ARG A 78 16.35 -10.89 11.18
CA ARG A 78 16.69 -12.21 10.61
C ARG A 78 15.47 -13.06 10.30
N GLU A 79 14.48 -13.04 11.19
CA GLU A 79 13.29 -13.90 11.10
C GLU A 79 12.08 -13.20 10.48
N ARG A 80 12.09 -11.86 10.47
CA ARG A 80 10.94 -11.07 10.03
C ARG A 80 11.31 -9.75 9.37
N LEU A 81 10.50 -9.34 8.40
CA LEU A 81 10.57 -8.07 7.71
C LEU A 81 9.23 -7.36 7.86
N ALA A 82 9.19 -6.32 8.70
CA ALA A 82 7.96 -5.62 9.07
C ALA A 82 7.95 -4.18 8.55
N VAL A 83 6.76 -3.65 8.27
CA VAL A 83 6.55 -2.24 7.92
C VAL A 83 5.38 -1.67 8.69
N ARG A 84 5.52 -0.41 9.09
CA ARG A 84 4.45 0.43 9.59
C ARG A 84 4.50 1.78 8.88
N ALA A 85 3.44 2.13 8.17
CA ALA A 85 3.28 3.41 7.50
C ALA A 85 2.13 4.20 8.15
N LEU A 86 2.35 5.49 8.36
CA LEU A 86 1.30 6.45 8.71
C LEU A 86 0.97 7.27 7.47
N VAL A 87 -0.29 7.28 7.08
CA VAL A 87 -0.80 7.99 5.91
C VAL A 87 -1.77 9.06 6.36
N ASP A 88 -1.39 10.31 6.14
CA ASP A 88 -2.28 11.45 6.32
C ASP A 88 -3.09 11.66 5.05
N PHE A 89 -4.39 11.92 5.17
CA PHE A 89 -5.23 12.29 4.04
C PHE A 89 -6.35 13.22 4.47
N TRP A 90 -6.65 14.21 3.63
CA TRP A 90 -7.80 15.06 3.81
C TRP A 90 -9.04 14.39 3.21
N TRP A 91 -10.12 14.41 3.98
CA TRP A 91 -11.40 13.82 3.59
C TRP A 91 -12.57 14.76 3.89
N ALA A 92 -13.58 14.78 3.01
CA ALA A 92 -14.87 15.41 3.24
C ALA A 92 -16.00 14.55 2.66
N PRO A 93 -17.22 14.64 3.20
CA PRO A 93 -18.37 13.93 2.65
C PRO A 93 -18.71 14.47 1.26
N PHE A 94 -19.03 13.56 0.35
CA PHE A 94 -19.58 13.86 -0.99
C PHE A 94 -20.49 12.72 -1.42
N THR A 95 -21.24 12.94 -2.50
CA THR A 95 -22.00 11.89 -3.19
C THR A 95 -21.30 11.58 -4.50
N ASP A 96 -20.97 10.33 -4.75
CA ASP A 96 -20.31 9.89 -5.98
C ASP A 96 -21.17 10.26 -7.18
N THR A 97 -20.59 11.07 -8.07
CA THR A 97 -21.28 11.61 -9.23
C THR A 97 -21.63 10.57 -10.29
N ARG A 98 -21.09 9.34 -10.19
CA ARG A 98 -21.38 8.25 -11.13
C ARG A 98 -22.50 7.33 -10.67
N ASP A 99 -22.45 6.89 -9.42
CA ASP A 99 -23.31 5.83 -8.89
C ASP A 99 -24.13 6.26 -7.67
N GLY A 100 -24.04 7.52 -7.25
CA GLY A 100 -24.87 8.10 -6.19
C GLY A 100 -24.51 7.63 -4.79
N ARG A 101 -23.40 6.89 -4.64
CA ARG A 101 -22.96 6.38 -3.33
C ARG A 101 -22.41 7.51 -2.47
N ARG A 102 -22.74 7.50 -1.18
CA ARG A 102 -22.16 8.46 -0.24
C ARG A 102 -20.74 8.04 0.11
N ALA A 103 -19.82 8.98 0.02
CA ALA A 103 -18.46 8.79 0.49
C ALA A 103 -18.44 8.52 1.99
N ALA A 104 -17.55 7.63 2.42
CA ALA A 104 -17.32 7.32 3.81
C ALA A 104 -15.84 7.53 4.14
N ALA A 105 -15.53 7.82 5.41
CA ALA A 105 -14.18 7.62 5.87
C ALA A 105 -13.80 6.13 5.66
N PRO A 106 -12.53 5.80 5.36
CA PRO A 106 -12.12 4.41 5.14
C PRO A 106 -12.61 3.53 6.29
N THR A 107 -13.34 2.45 5.98
CA THR A 107 -13.83 1.53 7.01
C THR A 107 -12.67 0.71 7.58
N SER A 108 -12.95 -0.27 8.44
CA SER A 108 -11.92 -1.09 9.10
C SER A 108 -11.08 -1.97 8.16
N HIS A 109 -11.48 -2.17 6.90
CA HIS A 109 -10.81 -3.11 5.97
C HIS A 109 -10.67 -2.55 4.53
N PRO A 110 -10.06 -1.39 4.36
CA PRO A 110 -9.86 -0.81 3.04
C PRO A 110 -8.78 -1.58 2.27
N TRP A 111 -8.84 -1.52 0.94
CA TRP A 111 -7.81 -2.14 0.10
C TRP A 111 -6.48 -1.38 0.20
N VAL A 112 -5.39 -2.11 0.46
CA VAL A 112 -4.03 -1.58 0.52
C VAL A 112 -3.09 -2.52 -0.24
N ARG A 113 -2.08 -1.94 -0.87
CA ARG A 113 -0.91 -2.63 -1.42
C ARG A 113 0.37 -2.00 -0.88
N LEU A 114 1.25 -2.81 -0.32
CA LEU A 114 2.58 -2.43 0.14
C LEU A 114 3.62 -3.03 -0.78
N HIS A 115 4.54 -2.22 -1.30
CA HIS A 115 5.51 -2.67 -2.30
C HIS A 115 6.82 -3.13 -1.66
N LEU A 116 7.41 -4.18 -2.23
CA LEU A 116 8.72 -4.71 -1.89
C LEU A 116 9.65 -4.66 -3.09
N ALA A 117 10.94 -4.70 -2.81
CA ALA A 117 11.98 -4.98 -3.79
C ALA A 117 12.98 -5.96 -3.20
N TYR A 118 13.67 -6.65 -4.10
CA TYR A 118 14.74 -7.55 -3.74
C TYR A 118 15.85 -7.53 -4.78
N HIS A 119 17.05 -7.96 -4.38
CA HIS A 119 18.15 -8.27 -5.29
C HIS A 119 18.40 -9.79 -5.30
N CYS A 120 18.35 -10.42 -6.47
CA CYS A 120 18.61 -11.84 -6.66
C CYS A 120 20.12 -12.10 -6.80
N PRO A 121 20.72 -12.94 -5.94
CA PRO A 121 22.15 -13.25 -6.04
C PRO A 121 22.48 -14.16 -7.24
N GLU A 122 21.55 -15.04 -7.65
CA GLU A 122 21.77 -15.99 -8.76
C GLU A 122 21.80 -15.27 -10.12
N ALA A 123 20.74 -14.50 -10.41
CA ALA A 123 20.63 -13.77 -11.67
C ALA A 123 21.38 -12.42 -11.67
N LYS A 124 21.79 -11.92 -10.50
CA LYS A 124 22.36 -10.56 -10.31
C LYS A 124 21.42 -9.46 -10.78
N GLU A 125 20.12 -9.69 -10.65
CA GLU A 125 19.06 -8.78 -11.08
C GLU A 125 18.16 -8.37 -9.92
N SER A 126 17.62 -7.16 -10.01
CA SER A 126 16.60 -6.68 -9.07
C SER A 126 15.20 -7.16 -9.47
N GLY A 127 14.35 -7.34 -8.48
CA GLY A 127 12.93 -7.61 -8.66
C GLY A 127 12.07 -6.80 -7.71
N THR A 128 10.77 -6.85 -7.95
CA THR A 128 9.75 -6.17 -7.14
C THR A 128 8.59 -7.10 -6.92
N ASP A 129 7.95 -6.97 -5.78
CA ASP A 129 6.73 -7.69 -5.43
C ASP A 129 5.85 -6.79 -4.55
N SER A 130 4.71 -7.29 -4.09
CA SER A 130 3.85 -6.57 -3.16
C SER A 130 2.99 -7.51 -2.33
N VAL A 131 2.70 -7.13 -1.09
CA VAL A 131 1.58 -7.69 -0.33
C VAL A 131 0.38 -6.76 -0.44
N GLN A 132 -0.82 -7.34 -0.41
CA GLN A 132 -2.06 -6.56 -0.50
C GLN A 132 -3.20 -7.27 0.24
N THR A 133 -4.20 -6.51 0.68
CA THR A 133 -5.23 -7.06 1.56
C THR A 133 -6.06 -8.17 0.92
N ASN A 134 -6.19 -8.19 -0.41
CA ASN A 134 -6.98 -9.15 -1.17
C ASN A 134 -6.21 -10.37 -1.72
N LEU A 135 -5.06 -10.74 -1.14
CA LEU A 135 -4.37 -11.99 -1.46
C LEU A 135 -4.95 -13.18 -0.69
N VAL A 136 -4.90 -14.36 -1.31
CA VAL A 136 -5.11 -15.64 -0.61
C VAL A 136 -3.90 -15.93 0.25
N ARG A 137 -4.12 -16.25 1.53
CA ARG A 137 -3.06 -16.47 2.52
C ARG A 137 -2.97 -17.93 2.95
N PRO A 138 -1.76 -18.42 3.30
CA PRO A 138 -0.48 -17.70 3.28
C PRO A 138 -0.01 -17.41 1.84
N TYR A 139 0.45 -16.19 1.59
CA TYR A 139 0.99 -15.79 0.29
C TYR A 139 2.51 -15.89 0.30
N ARG A 140 3.06 -16.63 -0.66
CA ARG A 140 4.51 -16.81 -0.80
C ARG A 140 5.03 -15.81 -1.82
N LEU A 141 5.95 -14.95 -1.39
CA LEU A 141 6.67 -14.07 -2.29
C LEU A 141 7.79 -14.89 -2.92
N THR A 142 7.83 -14.94 -4.25
CA THR A 142 8.77 -15.78 -4.98
C THR A 142 9.65 -14.93 -5.88
N CYS A 143 10.95 -15.20 -5.87
CA CYS A 143 11.88 -14.56 -6.77
C CYS A 143 11.58 -14.94 -8.22
N LYS A 144 11.15 -13.99 -9.04
CA LYS A 144 10.87 -14.21 -10.47
C LYS A 144 12.07 -14.69 -11.31
N HIS A 145 13.26 -14.70 -10.74
CA HIS A 145 14.53 -14.99 -11.43
C HIS A 145 15.11 -16.36 -11.10
N CYS A 146 14.78 -16.92 -9.92
CA CYS A 146 15.34 -18.20 -9.47
C CYS A 146 14.33 -19.08 -8.71
N ASP A 147 13.06 -18.67 -8.69
CA ASP A 147 11.92 -19.36 -8.07
C ASP A 147 12.02 -19.67 -6.58
N GLN A 148 13.06 -19.14 -5.90
CA GLN A 148 13.19 -19.23 -4.45
C GLN A 148 12.11 -18.39 -3.74
N VAL A 149 11.55 -18.95 -2.67
CA VAL A 149 10.63 -18.22 -1.79
C VAL A 149 11.44 -17.21 -0.98
N LEU A 150 11.07 -15.93 -1.10
CA LEU A 150 11.71 -14.79 -0.44
C LEU A 150 11.20 -14.56 0.98
N GLY A 151 9.93 -14.90 1.20
CA GLY A 151 9.22 -14.71 2.45
C GLY A 151 7.75 -15.07 2.32
N VAL A 152 7.06 -15.10 3.46
CA VAL A 152 5.65 -15.49 3.56
C VAL A 152 4.84 -14.39 4.24
N ASP A 153 3.79 -13.95 3.57
CA ASP A 153 2.72 -13.08 4.09
C ASP A 153 1.60 -13.96 4.65
N SER A 154 1.62 -14.19 5.96
CA SER A 154 0.66 -15.06 6.65
C SER A 154 -0.59 -14.31 7.11
N GLU A 155 -0.48 -13.01 7.35
CA GLU A 155 -1.56 -12.18 7.88
C GLU A 155 -1.93 -11.05 6.92
N THR A 156 -3.18 -10.62 6.94
CA THR A 156 -3.63 -9.50 6.11
C THR A 156 -3.03 -8.20 6.60
N PRO A 157 -2.50 -7.31 5.72
CA PRO A 157 -2.07 -5.98 6.12
C PRO A 157 -3.14 -5.29 6.97
N ALA A 158 -2.76 -4.92 8.20
CA ALA A 158 -3.63 -4.28 9.15
C ALA A 158 -3.78 -2.80 8.78
N VAL A 159 -5.01 -2.30 8.79
CA VAL A 159 -5.30 -0.88 8.58
C VAL A 159 -6.13 -0.36 9.73
N ARG A 160 -5.65 0.70 10.37
CA ARG A 160 -6.30 1.31 11.53
C ARG A 160 -6.41 2.80 11.31
N LEU A 161 -7.63 3.33 11.30
CA LEU A 161 -7.82 4.77 11.38
C LEU A 161 -7.43 5.28 12.78
N LEU A 162 -6.65 6.36 12.79
CA LEU A 162 -6.24 7.08 13.99
C LEU A 162 -7.06 8.38 14.04
N GLY A 163 -7.93 8.51 15.04
CA GLY A 163 -8.81 9.66 15.23
C GLY A 163 -10.28 9.32 15.06
#